data_AF-A0A8T4SI83-F1
#
_entry.id   AF-A0A8T4SI83-F1
#
_cell.length_a   1.000
_cell.length_b   1.000
_cell.length_c   1.000
_cell.angle_alpha   90.00
_cell.angle_beta   90.00
_cell.angle_gamma   90.00
#
_symmetry.space_group_name_H-M   'P 1'
#
loop_
_entity.id
_entity.type
_entity.pdbx_description
1 polymer ?
#
loop_
_entity_poly.entity_id
_entity_poly.type
_entity_poly.pdbx_seq_one_letter_code
_entity_poly.pdbx_strand_id
1 'polypeptide(L)'
;MPLVVVLDKTEINIKILIPIIKMRSKQKYSVKDEYKEIALGRIHELFKQADIQFHDNEKELANRYMYLVRRLAMKYKVKIPSELKRQICKKCLHYLVAGENARVRTTGKVIVYSCKDCGHQNRIGYK
;
A
#
# COMPACT_ATOMS: atom_id res chain seq x y z
N MET A 1 -32.19 -11.68 17.56
CA MET A 1 -30.78 -11.42 17.22
C MET A 1 -30.59 -11.54 15.72
N PRO A 2 -30.34 -10.43 15.01
CA PRO A 2 -29.68 -10.51 13.71
C PRO A 2 -28.40 -9.65 13.74
N LEU A 3 -27.24 -10.30 13.76
CA LEU A 3 -25.95 -9.69 13.45
C LEU A 3 -25.58 -10.15 12.04
N VAL A 4 -26.09 -9.45 11.04
CA VAL A 4 -25.59 -9.53 9.66
C VAL A 4 -25.57 -8.10 9.12
N VAL A 5 -24.44 -7.43 9.32
CA VAL A 5 -24.16 -6.12 8.73
C VAL A 5 -22.80 -6.22 8.05
N VAL A 6 -22.75 -6.68 6.80
CA VAL A 6 -21.72 -6.26 5.82
C VAL A 6 -22.23 -6.60 4.41
N LEU A 7 -22.93 -5.68 3.76
CA LEU A 7 -22.98 -5.60 2.29
C LEU A 7 -23.20 -4.14 1.86
N ASP A 8 -22.35 -3.22 2.33
CA ASP A 8 -22.29 -1.88 1.71
C ASP A 8 -21.31 -1.91 0.54
N LYS A 9 -21.78 -2.55 -0.55
CA LYS A 9 -21.22 -2.45 -1.90
C LYS A 9 -21.59 -1.11 -2.53
N THR A 10 -21.37 0.03 -1.88
CA THR A 10 -21.57 1.35 -2.49
C THR A 10 -20.68 2.38 -1.82
N GLU A 11 -19.43 2.43 -2.23
CA GLU A 11 -18.63 3.66 -2.35
C GLU A 11 -17.30 3.28 -3.02
N ILE A 12 -17.44 2.68 -4.20
CA ILE A 12 -16.40 2.71 -5.23
C ILE A 12 -16.22 4.20 -5.52
N ASN A 13 -15.27 4.82 -4.85
CA ASN A 13 -14.94 6.22 -5.04
C ASN A 13 -14.30 6.32 -6.44
N ILE A 14 -15.16 6.57 -7.42
CA ILE A 14 -14.83 6.88 -8.80
C ILE A 14 -14.06 8.21 -8.79
N LYS A 15 -12.77 8.14 -8.42
CA LYS A 15 -11.74 9.14 -8.71
C LYS A 15 -10.83 8.68 -9.87
N ILE A 16 -11.19 7.59 -10.54
CA ILE A 16 -10.46 7.01 -11.69
C ILE A 16 -11.00 7.53 -13.04
N LEU A 17 -11.90 8.51 -13.04
CA LEU A 17 -12.15 9.26 -14.27
C LEU A 17 -11.19 10.44 -14.32
N ILE A 18 -10.17 10.26 -15.15
CA ILE A 18 -9.46 11.28 -15.93
C ILE A 18 -10.23 12.61 -15.91
N PRO A 19 -9.67 13.73 -15.42
CA PRO A 19 -10.32 15.01 -15.61
C PRO A 19 -10.12 15.42 -17.07
N ILE A 20 -10.99 14.94 -17.95
CA ILE A 20 -11.28 15.66 -19.18
C ILE A 20 -11.98 16.93 -18.70
N ILE A 21 -11.24 18.04 -18.74
CA ILE A 21 -11.65 19.43 -18.45
C ILE A 21 -11.57 19.85 -16.96
N LYS A 22 -10.36 20.17 -16.50
CA LYS A 22 -10.16 21.44 -15.79
C LYS A 22 -9.50 22.42 -16.78
N MET A 23 -10.31 23.29 -17.39
CA MET A 23 -9.84 24.57 -17.90
C MET A 23 -9.23 25.36 -16.72
N ARG A 24 -7.93 25.22 -16.49
CA ARG A 24 -7.10 26.10 -15.65
C ARG A 24 -5.62 25.85 -15.97
N SER A 25 -5.10 26.68 -16.89
CA SER A 25 -3.70 26.92 -17.25
C SER A 25 -2.78 25.68 -17.41
N LYS A 26 -2.45 25.34 -18.67
CA LYS A 26 -1.42 24.39 -19.10
C LYS A 26 -0.15 24.45 -18.23
N GLN A 27 -0.08 23.69 -17.15
CA GLN A 27 1.15 23.52 -16.38
C GLN A 27 1.94 22.38 -17.04
N LYS A 28 3.11 22.71 -17.60
CA LYS A 28 3.98 21.77 -18.33
C LYS A 28 4.42 20.61 -17.42
N TYR A 29 3.73 19.48 -17.44
CA TYR A 29 4.22 18.24 -16.82
C TYR A 29 5.38 17.68 -17.66
N SER A 30 6.48 17.31 -17.02
CA SER A 30 7.53 16.57 -17.72
C SER A 30 7.08 15.12 -17.91
N VAL A 31 7.43 14.48 -19.03
CA VAL A 31 7.11 13.06 -19.30
C VAL A 31 7.57 12.15 -18.14
N LYS A 32 8.64 12.56 -17.45
CA LYS A 32 9.16 11.87 -16.26
C LYS A 32 8.19 11.90 -15.08
N ASP A 33 7.41 12.96 -14.91
CA ASP A 33 6.43 13.09 -13.83
C ASP A 33 5.16 12.29 -14.12
N GLU A 34 4.75 12.19 -15.38
CA GLU A 34 3.66 11.29 -15.81
C GLU A 34 3.98 9.81 -15.50
N TYR A 35 5.21 9.36 -15.79
CA TYR A 35 5.62 7.99 -15.43
C TYR A 35 5.62 7.73 -13.92
N LYS A 36 5.91 8.74 -13.10
CA LYS A 36 5.84 8.61 -11.64
C LYS A 36 4.41 8.47 -11.16
N GLU A 37 3.47 9.23 -11.73
CA GLU A 37 2.04 9.13 -11.41
C GLU A 37 1.48 7.77 -11.78
N ILE A 38 1.80 7.29 -12.99
CA ILE A 38 1.40 5.94 -13.44
C ILE A 38 2.00 4.88 -12.51
N ALA A 39 3.28 5.01 -12.15
CA ALA A 39 3.93 4.08 -11.23
C ALA A 39 3.29 4.11 -9.83
N LEU A 40 2.91 5.28 -9.33
CA LEU A 40 2.21 5.41 -8.05
C LEU A 40 0.82 4.76 -8.12
N GLY A 41 0.05 4.99 -9.18
CA GLY A 41 -1.23 4.33 -9.43
C GLY A 41 -1.10 2.80 -9.44
N ARG A 42 -0.07 2.27 -10.13
CA ARG A 42 0.24 0.83 -10.13
C ARG A 42 0.61 0.30 -8.75
N ILE A 43 1.38 1.06 -7.97
CA ILE A 43 1.72 0.67 -6.60
C ILE A 43 0.44 0.52 -5.77
N HIS A 44 -0.48 1.49 -5.83
CA HIS A 44 -1.76 1.40 -5.12
C HIS A 44 -2.56 0.17 -5.52
N GLU A 45 -2.64 -0.13 -6.81
CA GLU A 45 -3.39 -1.30 -7.29
C GLU A 45 -2.77 -2.62 -6.81
N LEU A 46 -1.44 -2.74 -6.85
CA LEU A 46 -0.74 -3.91 -6.33
C LEU A 46 -0.97 -4.13 -4.83
N PHE A 47 -1.09 -3.06 -4.04
CA PHE A 47 -1.44 -3.19 -2.62
C PHE A 47 -2.86 -3.70 -2.42
N LYS A 48 -3.84 -3.22 -3.19
CA LYS A 48 -5.22 -3.73 -3.13
C LYS A 48 -5.28 -5.21 -3.51
N GLN A 49 -4.60 -5.60 -4.58
CA GLN A 49 -4.53 -7.01 -4.99
C GLN A 49 -3.84 -7.86 -3.94
N ALA A 50 -2.75 -7.39 -3.34
CA ALA A 50 -2.07 -8.11 -2.27
C ALA A 50 -2.98 -8.32 -1.05
N ASP A 51 -3.79 -7.33 -0.72
CA ASP A 51 -4.76 -7.44 0.37
C ASP A 51 -5.81 -8.52 0.08
N ILE A 52 -6.40 -8.51 -1.11
CA ILE A 52 -7.37 -9.54 -1.53
C ILE A 52 -6.74 -10.94 -1.47
N GLN A 53 -5.58 -11.12 -2.11
CA GLN A 53 -4.91 -12.42 -2.16
C GLN A 53 -4.47 -12.92 -0.79
N PHE A 54 -4.08 -12.03 0.11
CA PHE A 54 -3.71 -12.42 1.47
C PHE A 54 -4.91 -13.01 2.24
N HIS A 55 -6.09 -12.40 2.11
CA HIS A 55 -7.33 -12.89 2.74
C HIS A 55 -7.89 -14.15 2.05
N ASP A 56 -7.59 -14.35 0.78
CA ASP A 56 -7.90 -15.58 0.03
C ASP A 56 -6.92 -16.75 0.33
N ASN A 57 -6.05 -16.61 1.34
CA ASN A 57 -5.00 -17.54 1.73
C ASN A 57 -3.84 -17.71 0.72
N GLU A 58 -3.77 -16.89 -0.33
CA GLU A 58 -2.72 -16.86 -1.34
C GLU A 58 -1.54 -15.94 -0.92
N LYS A 59 -0.95 -16.23 0.25
CA LYS A 59 0.08 -15.37 0.89
C LYS A 59 1.34 -15.19 0.03
N GLU A 60 1.76 -16.22 -0.70
CA GLU A 60 2.93 -16.14 -1.58
C GLU A 60 2.72 -15.14 -2.71
N LEU A 61 1.51 -15.08 -3.26
CA LEU A 61 1.14 -14.14 -4.30
C LEU A 61 1.12 -12.70 -3.78
N ALA A 62 0.56 -12.46 -2.59
CA ALA A 62 0.62 -11.17 -1.92
C ALA A 62 2.08 -10.70 -1.69
N ASN A 63 2.96 -11.60 -1.26
CA ASN A 63 4.39 -11.32 -1.08
C ASN A 63 5.08 -11.00 -2.42
N ARG A 64 4.71 -11.69 -3.49
CA ARG A 64 5.21 -11.41 -4.84
C ARG A 64 4.80 -10.01 -5.31
N TYR A 65 3.58 -9.57 -5.04
CA TYR A 65 3.15 -8.21 -5.36
C TYR A 65 3.96 -7.15 -4.60
N MET A 66 4.28 -7.39 -3.33
CA MET A 66 5.14 -6.48 -2.55
C MET A 66 6.56 -6.38 -3.12
N TYR A 67 7.11 -7.48 -3.64
CA TYR A 67 8.37 -7.45 -4.37
C TYR A 67 8.29 -6.56 -5.63
N LEU A 68 7.20 -6.68 -6.41
CA LEU A 68 6.96 -5.84 -7.60
C LEU A 68 6.80 -4.36 -7.22
N VAL A 69 6.07 -4.05 -6.15
CA VAL A 69 5.94 -2.70 -5.60
C VAL A 69 7.32 -2.10 -5.31
N ARG A 70 8.18 -2.84 -4.61
CA ARG A 70 9.53 -2.37 -4.27
C ARG A 70 10.35 -2.09 -5.53
N ARG A 71 10.29 -2.97 -6.53
CA ARG A 71 10.97 -2.82 -7.82
C ARG A 71 10.48 -1.60 -8.59
N LEU A 72 9.15 -1.36 -8.65
CA LEU A 72 8.55 -0.20 -9.30
C LEU A 72 8.97 1.11 -8.62
N ALA A 73 8.89 1.16 -7.29
CA ALA A 73 9.29 2.32 -6.51
C ALA A 73 10.75 2.70 -6.77
N MET A 74 11.66 1.71 -6.81
CA MET A 74 13.07 1.94 -7.12
C MET A 74 13.29 2.38 -8.57
N LYS A 75 12.63 1.72 -9.54
CA LYS A 75 12.78 2.01 -10.98
C LYS A 75 12.37 3.44 -11.33
N TYR A 76 11.21 3.87 -10.85
CA TYR A 76 10.68 5.20 -11.13
C TYR A 76 11.06 6.26 -10.09
N LYS A 77 11.86 5.87 -9.09
CA LYS A 77 12.28 6.72 -7.96
C LYS A 77 11.08 7.38 -7.26
N VAL A 78 10.00 6.62 -7.10
CA VAL A 78 8.76 7.07 -6.45
C VAL A 78 8.80 6.72 -4.98
N LYS A 79 8.40 7.66 -4.13
CA LYS A 79 8.25 7.43 -2.69
C LYS A 79 6.92 6.72 -2.43
N ILE A 80 6.99 5.52 -1.86
CA ILE A 80 5.78 4.80 -1.41
C ILE A 80 5.12 5.64 -0.30
N PRO A 81 3.80 5.90 -0.38
CA PRO A 81 3.03 6.58 0.65
C PRO A 81 3.24 5.96 2.04
N SER A 82 3.19 6.79 3.09
CA SER A 82 3.59 6.36 4.43
C SER A 82 2.67 5.28 5.04
N GLU A 83 1.41 5.26 4.63
CA GLU A 83 0.40 4.26 5.00
C GLU A 83 0.78 2.89 4.44
N LEU A 84 0.95 2.81 3.12
CA LEU A 84 1.35 1.58 2.42
C LEU A 84 2.72 1.07 2.85
N LYS A 85 3.65 1.98 3.14
CA LYS A 85 5.00 1.64 3.61
C LYS A 85 5.00 0.90 4.96
N ARG A 86 3.93 1.02 5.77
CA ARG A 86 3.77 0.28 7.04
C ARG A 86 3.37 -1.18 6.81
N GLN A 87 2.68 -1.45 5.71
CA GLN A 87 2.15 -2.77 5.32
C GLN A 87 3.18 -3.63 4.58
N ILE A 88 4.47 -3.26 4.59
CA ILE A 88 5.54 -4.03 3.97
C ILE A 88 6.72 -4.22 4.92
N CYS A 89 7.19 -5.45 5.05
CA CYS A 89 8.41 -5.73 5.80
C CYS A 89 9.63 -5.21 5.05
N LYS A 90 10.50 -4.42 5.69
CA LYS A 90 11.70 -3.89 5.03
C LYS A 90 12.78 -4.95 4.76
N LYS A 91 12.72 -6.09 5.45
CA LYS A 91 13.69 -7.20 5.33
C LYS A 91 13.25 -8.24 4.32
N CYS A 92 12.14 -8.93 4.57
CA CYS A 92 11.64 -10.01 3.69
C CYS A 92 10.68 -9.54 2.59
N LEU A 93 10.30 -8.26 2.57
CA LEU A 93 9.32 -7.69 1.62
C LEU A 93 7.94 -8.37 1.65
N HIS A 94 7.61 -9.10 2.72
CA HIS A 94 6.29 -9.70 2.85
C HIS A 94 5.23 -8.64 3.14
N TYR A 95 4.00 -8.93 2.69
CA TYR A 95 2.83 -8.14 3.02
C TYR A 95 2.54 -8.27 4.51
N LEU A 96 2.32 -7.16 5.20
CA LEU A 96 2.12 -7.13 6.66
C LEU A 96 0.70 -6.68 7.00
N VAL A 97 -0.04 -7.58 7.64
CA VAL A 97 -1.36 -7.34 8.21
C VAL A 97 -1.25 -7.34 9.74
N ALA A 98 -1.67 -6.24 10.35
CA ALA A 98 -1.64 -6.09 11.81
C ALA A 98 -2.61 -7.08 12.46
N GLY A 99 -2.15 -7.78 13.49
CA GLY A 99 -2.92 -8.83 14.17
C GLY A 99 -2.60 -10.23 13.64
N GLU A 100 -2.50 -10.38 12.32
CA GLU A 100 -2.25 -11.67 11.67
C GLU A 100 -0.77 -12.04 11.62
N ASN A 101 0.01 -11.48 10.69
CA ASN A 101 1.44 -11.77 10.53
C ASN A 101 2.34 -10.61 11.00
N ALA A 102 1.76 -9.51 11.48
CA ALA A 102 2.48 -8.40 12.09
C ALA A 102 1.97 -8.12 13.51
N ARG A 103 2.91 -7.96 14.46
CA ARG A 103 2.61 -7.47 15.81
C ARG A 103 2.93 -5.99 15.89
N VAL A 104 1.94 -5.18 16.21
CA VAL A 104 2.11 -3.73 16.41
C VAL A 104 2.25 -3.45 17.90
N ARG A 105 3.26 -2.68 18.28
CA ARG A 105 3.46 -2.16 19.64
C ARG A 105 3.73 -0.66 19.58
N THR A 106 3.19 0.08 20.54
CA THR A 106 3.52 1.49 20.72
C THR A 106 4.42 1.62 21.94
N THR A 107 5.55 2.30 21.79
CA THR A 107 6.51 2.54 22.88
C THR A 107 6.90 4.01 22.84
N GLY A 108 6.37 4.79 23.80
CA GLY A 108 6.51 6.24 23.79
C GLY A 108 6.02 6.82 22.46
N LYS A 109 6.87 7.59 21.77
CA LYS A 109 6.57 8.25 20.48
C LYS A 109 6.85 7.39 19.24
N VAL A 110 7.00 6.07 19.40
CA VAL A 110 7.39 5.16 18.32
C VAL A 110 6.40 4.01 18.20
N ILE A 111 5.94 3.76 16.97
CA ILE A 111 5.19 2.57 16.60
C ILE A 111 6.17 1.55 16.02
N VAL A 112 6.15 0.34 16.58
CA VAL A 112 7.01 -0.78 16.19
C VAL A 112 6.13 -1.87 15.58
N TYR A 113 6.31 -2.12 14.28
CA TYR A 113 5.71 -3.24 13.57
C TYR A 113 6.72 -4.38 13.53
N SER A 114 6.41 -5.49 14.19
CA SER A 114 7.25 -6.70 14.21
C SER A 114 6.68 -7.73 13.26
N CYS A 115 7.45 -8.13 12.25
CA CYS A 115 7.08 -9.19 11.30
C CYS A 115 7.22 -10.55 12.00
N LYS A 116 6.15 -11.35 12.01
CA LYS A 116 6.17 -12.71 12.60
C LYS A 116 6.95 -13.70 11.72
N ASP A 117 7.03 -13.47 10.40
CA ASP A 117 7.68 -14.39 9.46
C ASP A 117 9.22 -14.32 9.53
N CYS A 118 9.81 -13.13 9.68
CA CYS A 118 11.28 -12.94 9.70
C CYS A 118 11.85 -12.30 10.97
N GLY A 119 10.99 -11.91 11.92
CA GLY A 119 11.38 -11.27 13.18
C GLY A 119 11.82 -9.80 13.07
N HIS A 120 11.86 -9.21 11.87
CA HIS A 120 12.32 -7.83 11.68
C HIS A 120 11.34 -6.81 12.28
N GLN A 121 11.89 -5.74 12.86
CA GLN A 121 11.13 -4.66 13.51
C GLN A 121 11.21 -3.36 12.69
N ASN A 122 10.10 -2.98 12.08
CA ASN A 122 9.93 -1.68 11.44
C ASN A 122 9.53 -0.64 12.49
N ARG A 123 10.43 0.32 12.77
CA ARG A 123 10.17 1.43 13.71
C ARG A 123 9.78 2.70 12.96
N ILE A 124 8.71 3.35 13.42
CA ILE A 124 8.19 4.58 12.84
C ILE A 124 7.86 5.54 13.98
N GLY A 125 8.53 6.69 14.02
CA GLY A 125 8.17 7.76 14.94
C GLY A 125 6.88 8.43 14.50
N TYR A 126 5.98 8.72 15.44
CA TYR A 126 4.88 9.64 15.23
C TYR A 126 5.21 10.96 15.95
N LYS A 127 4.97 12.10 15.28
CA LYS A 127 5.20 13.44 15.84
C LYS A 127 3.92 13.95 16.47
#